data_AF-A0A1Q3SZR2-F1
#
_entry.id   AF-A0A1Q3SZR2-F1
#
_cell.length_a   1.000
_cell.length_b   1.000
_cell.length_c   1.000
_cell.angle_alpha   90.00
_cell.angle_beta   90.00
_cell.angle_gamma   90.00
#
_symmetry.space_group_name_H-M   'P 1'
#
loop_
_entity.id
_entity.type
_entity.pdbx_description
1 polymer ?
#
loop_
_entity_poly.entity_id
_entity_poly.type
_entity_poly.pdbx_seq_one_letter_code
_entity_poly.pdbx_strand_id
1 'polypeptide(L)'
;MSNALATDHPVAHPRRRATFVSYGLVTLAYAVVLLLVQRRDGTDDFTFALNIAPFPTIGDWIAYRYESWSGRIFPEAWLYVFTTAPLIWWQLASLVLSVAFVAILVLYARLARPAADDRTTAGYVLIAGALVFLLDVPVLNGGYTWVTGSMNYFWLMPFALAGFYPLARMYSPAPRLAWPWVVGAVAAAFVAAVSAEQVGAILLVLAVLVFGERALAAARRRASWRSLATAGPVAASAAVGFAILMGAPGNAQRSTIDASVWLPEFPLTPLSERLPSAVRFVVDGLVNHGGMALPLVWATLLGGYFALRRSRTALDHVVALVAIVGLSTVFIRSLASGTGLYALYPGWLENPQGLVPAAVLAFWLLLLLATALAPFALLRSRLGALVSLLIFGAAAALAAITLSASMYASGPRVVFIPALVILIGGFCMLVWVLRQRPHAWLAAGPIVVVAGYQYAAVAVGLVQG
;
A
#
# COMPACT_ATOMS: atom_id res chain seq x y z
N MET A 1 -7.49 40.30 -51.14
CA MET A 1 -7.16 40.33 -49.70
C MET A 1 -8.47 40.30 -48.92
N SER A 2 -8.93 39.13 -48.48
CA SER A 2 -10.08 39.00 -47.59
C SER A 2 -9.63 38.34 -46.29
N ASN A 3 -9.64 39.11 -45.21
CA ASN A 3 -9.40 38.62 -43.86
C ASN A 3 -10.59 37.76 -43.41
N ALA A 4 -10.43 36.44 -43.42
CA ALA A 4 -11.30 35.54 -42.68
C ALA A 4 -10.76 35.43 -41.25
N LEU A 5 -11.31 36.22 -40.34
CA LEU A 5 -11.14 36.05 -38.90
C LEU A 5 -11.79 34.73 -38.49
N ALA A 6 -10.96 33.71 -38.28
CA ALA A 6 -11.37 32.49 -37.60
C ALA A 6 -11.74 32.86 -36.15
N THR A 7 -13.04 32.81 -35.86
CA THR A 7 -13.56 32.93 -34.51
C THR A 7 -13.18 31.68 -33.73
N ASP A 8 -12.24 31.84 -32.79
CA ASP A 8 -11.95 30.86 -31.76
C ASP A 8 -13.22 30.62 -30.92
N HIS A 9 -13.89 29.50 -31.18
CA HIS A 9 -14.91 29.01 -30.27
C HIS A 9 -14.22 28.57 -28.97
N PRO A 10 -14.63 29.08 -27.79
CA PRO A 10 -14.12 28.57 -26.52
C PRO A 10 -14.55 27.10 -26.40
N VAL A 11 -13.58 26.20 -26.41
CA VAL A 11 -13.79 24.78 -26.12
C VAL A 11 -14.37 24.68 -24.72
N ALA A 12 -15.69 24.49 -24.63
CA ALA A 12 -16.38 24.31 -23.35
C ALA A 12 -15.77 23.10 -22.63
N HIS A 13 -14.99 23.36 -21.57
CA HIS A 13 -14.52 22.28 -20.72
C HIS A 13 -15.75 21.56 -20.14
N PRO A 14 -15.91 20.25 -20.38
CA PRO A 14 -17.06 19.53 -19.86
C PRO A 14 -17.09 19.68 -18.34
N ARG A 15 -18.24 20.16 -17.81
CA ARG A 15 -18.43 20.39 -16.37
C ARG A 15 -18.22 19.06 -15.63
N ARG A 16 -17.12 18.96 -14.86
CA ARG A 16 -16.73 17.77 -14.09
C ARG A 16 -17.52 17.62 -12.79
N ARG A 17 -18.85 17.60 -12.89
CA ARG A 17 -19.75 17.63 -11.74
C ARG A 17 -19.68 16.35 -10.92
N ALA A 18 -19.70 15.18 -11.57
CA ALA A 18 -19.69 13.90 -10.88
C ALA A 18 -18.35 13.68 -10.16
N THR A 19 -17.23 13.99 -10.82
CA THR A 19 -15.90 13.88 -10.19
C THR A 19 -15.80 14.76 -8.95
N PHE A 20 -16.26 16.02 -9.02
CA PHE A 20 -16.22 16.94 -7.90
C PHE A 20 -17.06 16.45 -6.72
N VAL A 21 -18.29 15.98 -6.97
CA VAL A 21 -19.16 15.40 -5.95
C VAL A 21 -18.51 14.18 -5.31
N SER A 22 -17.90 13.29 -6.08
CA SER A 22 -17.21 12.11 -5.55
C SER A 22 -16.03 12.47 -4.65
N TYR A 23 -15.24 13.50 -5.00
CA TYR A 23 -14.20 13.98 -4.09
C TYR A 23 -14.80 14.54 -2.80
N GLY A 24 -15.87 15.34 -2.90
CA GLY A 24 -16.57 15.86 -1.72
C GLY A 24 -17.08 14.76 -0.79
N LEU A 25 -17.68 13.70 -1.34
CA LEU A 25 -18.16 12.54 -0.57
C LEU A 25 -17.01 11.79 0.11
N VAL A 26 -15.92 11.52 -0.61
CA VAL A 26 -14.75 10.83 -0.06
C VAL A 26 -14.07 11.67 1.02
N THR A 27 -13.90 12.98 0.80
CA THR A 27 -13.37 13.90 1.80
C THR A 27 -14.25 13.94 3.04
N LEU A 28 -15.57 14.00 2.88
CA LEU A 28 -16.51 13.98 4.00
C LEU A 28 -16.40 12.67 4.80
N ALA A 29 -16.35 11.52 4.13
CA ALA A 29 -16.19 10.22 4.79
C ALA A 29 -14.90 10.18 5.62
N TYR A 30 -13.76 10.57 5.03
CA TYR A 30 -12.50 10.62 5.78
C TYR A 30 -12.55 11.62 6.94
N ALA A 31 -13.14 12.80 6.74
CA ALA A 31 -13.26 13.81 7.79
C ALA A 31 -14.08 13.29 8.97
N VAL A 32 -15.20 12.62 8.73
CA VAL A 32 -16.04 12.05 9.81
C VAL A 32 -15.24 11.02 10.62
N VAL A 33 -14.56 10.06 9.98
CA VAL A 33 -13.73 9.08 10.72
C VAL A 33 -12.62 9.76 11.52
N LEU A 34 -11.91 10.72 10.92
CA LEU A 34 -10.79 11.39 11.59
C LEU A 34 -11.25 12.24 12.77
N LEU A 35 -12.44 12.88 12.69
CA LEU A 35 -13.02 13.64 13.79
C LEU A 35 -13.45 12.75 14.97
N LEU A 36 -13.74 11.47 14.73
CA LEU A 36 -14.02 10.49 15.79
C LEU A 36 -12.75 9.98 16.48
N VAL A 37 -11.57 10.12 15.88
CA VAL A 37 -10.32 9.65 16.49
C VAL A 37 -9.97 10.48 17.71
N GLN A 38 -9.65 9.79 18.81
CA GLN A 38 -9.07 10.34 20.03
C GLN A 38 -7.65 9.80 20.24
N ARG A 39 -6.87 10.49 21.08
CA ARG A 39 -5.60 9.95 21.59
C ARG A 39 -5.89 8.78 22.52
N ARG A 40 -5.06 7.73 22.45
CA ARG A 40 -5.26 6.52 23.25
C ARG A 40 -4.42 6.56 24.52
N ASP A 41 -5.09 6.50 25.66
CA ASP A 41 -4.44 6.46 26.97
C ASP A 41 -3.52 5.25 27.10
N GLY A 42 -2.36 5.44 27.72
CA GLY A 42 -1.37 4.37 27.94
C GLY A 42 -0.66 3.88 26.67
N THR A 43 -0.79 4.57 25.55
CA THR A 43 -0.11 4.23 24.28
C THR A 43 1.02 5.21 23.93
N ASP A 44 1.70 4.93 22.82
CA ASP A 44 2.71 5.81 22.23
C ASP A 44 2.22 7.26 22.07
N ASP A 45 0.92 7.53 21.92
CA ASP A 45 0.38 8.88 21.79
C ASP A 45 0.81 9.81 22.95
N PHE A 46 0.90 9.28 24.17
CA PHE A 46 1.32 10.01 25.37
C PHE A 46 2.79 9.78 25.70
N THR A 47 3.30 8.57 25.48
CA THR A 47 4.72 8.25 25.72
C THR A 47 5.64 9.15 24.91
N PHE A 48 5.32 9.41 23.64
CA PHE A 48 6.09 10.34 22.83
C PHE A 48 6.02 11.77 23.38
N ALA A 49 4.83 12.26 23.73
CA ALA A 49 4.68 13.62 24.26
C ALA A 49 5.52 13.86 25.54
N LEU A 50 5.61 12.86 26.42
CA LEU A 50 6.46 12.92 27.61
C LEU A 50 7.95 12.85 27.27
N ASN A 51 8.34 11.93 26.38
CA ASN A 51 9.75 11.72 26.01
C ASN A 51 10.33 12.84 25.16
N ILE A 52 9.48 13.63 24.48
CA ILE A 52 9.88 14.79 23.67
C ILE A 52 10.19 16.01 24.55
N ALA A 53 9.59 16.13 25.74
CA ALA A 53 9.71 17.31 26.61
C ALA A 53 11.16 17.78 26.90
N PRO A 54 12.17 16.91 27.03
CA PRO A 54 13.57 17.31 27.23
C PRO A 54 14.25 17.91 25.99
N PHE A 55 13.68 17.77 24.79
CA PHE A 55 14.30 18.17 23.53
C PHE A 55 13.75 19.52 23.06
N PRO A 56 14.58 20.58 22.95
CA PRO A 56 14.11 21.92 22.63
C PRO A 56 13.76 22.09 21.14
N THR A 57 14.34 21.27 20.26
CA THR A 57 14.08 21.33 18.82
C THR A 57 13.76 19.97 18.21
N ILE A 58 13.04 19.99 17.07
CA ILE A 58 12.80 18.79 16.24
C ILE A 58 14.12 18.14 15.82
N GLY A 59 15.16 18.94 15.55
CA GLY A 59 16.47 18.44 15.14
C GLY A 59 17.15 17.63 16.25
N ASP A 60 17.10 18.12 17.48
CA ASP A 60 17.66 17.42 18.65
C ASP A 60 16.95 16.10 18.90
N TRP A 61 15.61 16.09 18.78
CA TRP A 61 14.81 14.89 18.89
C TRP A 61 15.18 13.85 17.81
N ILE A 62 15.22 14.27 16.54
CA ILE A 62 15.56 13.36 15.44
C ILE A 62 16.97 12.81 15.61
N ALA A 63 17.95 13.66 15.98
CA ALA A 63 19.32 13.22 16.20
C ALA A 63 19.40 12.18 17.32
N TYR A 64 18.75 12.45 18.46
CA TYR A 64 18.66 11.47 19.55
C TYR A 64 18.04 10.16 19.11
N ARG A 65 16.90 10.20 18.39
CA ARG A 65 16.20 9.01 17.93
C ARG A 65 16.99 8.23 16.89
N TYR A 66 17.70 8.92 16.00
CA TYR A 66 18.56 8.31 14.99
C TYR A 66 19.70 7.52 15.62
N GLU A 67 20.31 8.06 16.67
CA GLU A 67 21.40 7.41 17.40
C GLU A 67 20.90 6.29 18.34
N SER A 68 19.69 6.42 18.92
CA SER A 68 19.28 5.56 20.04
C SER A 68 18.13 4.58 19.76
N TRP A 69 17.33 4.77 18.70
CA TRP A 69 16.12 3.97 18.50
C TRP A 69 15.71 3.66 17.05
N SER A 70 15.71 4.65 16.16
CA SER A 70 15.14 4.47 14.82
C SER A 70 15.68 5.44 13.79
N GLY A 71 15.97 4.93 12.58
CA GLY A 71 16.30 5.75 11.42
C GLY A 71 15.11 6.40 10.72
N ARG A 72 13.89 6.30 11.27
CA ARG A 72 12.65 6.80 10.64
C ARG A 72 12.51 8.32 10.77
N ILE A 73 13.34 9.06 10.05
CA ILE A 73 13.44 10.53 10.18
C ILE A 73 12.09 11.22 10.00
N PHE A 74 11.33 10.87 8.96
CA PHE A 74 10.08 11.56 8.65
C PHE A 74 8.98 11.30 9.70
N PRO A 75 8.66 10.04 10.08
CA PRO A 75 7.73 9.80 11.18
C PRO A 75 8.17 10.46 12.49
N GLU A 76 9.45 10.36 12.87
CA GLU A 76 9.95 10.94 14.12
C GLU A 76 9.81 12.47 14.14
N ALA A 77 10.02 13.15 13.01
CA ALA A 77 9.79 14.59 12.88
C ALA A 77 8.33 14.98 13.14
N TRP A 78 7.38 14.22 12.60
CA TRP A 78 5.96 14.52 12.75
C TRP A 78 5.39 14.06 14.08
N LEU A 79 5.94 13.00 14.67
CA LEU A 79 5.63 12.60 16.04
C LEU A 79 5.98 13.74 17.01
N TYR A 80 7.13 14.40 16.84
CA TYR A 80 7.48 15.59 17.61
C TYR A 80 6.39 16.67 17.57
N VAL A 81 5.90 16.97 16.37
CA VAL A 81 4.93 18.04 16.14
C VAL A 81 3.52 17.65 16.63
N PHE A 82 3.02 16.49 16.25
CA PHE A 82 1.59 16.16 16.41
C PHE A 82 1.23 15.49 17.73
N THR A 83 2.21 14.95 18.47
CA THR A 83 1.96 14.47 19.84
C THR A 83 1.89 15.62 20.84
N THR A 84 2.52 16.75 20.53
CA THR A 84 2.53 17.96 21.37
C THR A 84 1.49 19.02 20.95
N ALA A 85 1.15 19.10 19.66
CA ALA A 85 0.12 20.01 19.16
C ALA A 85 -1.32 19.56 19.51
N PRO A 86 -2.33 20.44 19.45
CA PRO A 86 -3.73 20.02 19.50
C PRO A 86 -4.08 18.96 18.45
N LEU A 87 -4.89 17.95 18.83
CA LEU A 87 -5.25 16.80 18.00
C LEU A 87 -5.85 17.19 16.63
N ILE A 88 -6.58 18.29 16.57
CA ILE A 88 -7.18 18.80 15.33
C ILE A 88 -6.16 19.01 14.21
N TRP A 89 -4.91 19.39 14.54
CA TRP A 89 -3.86 19.56 13.53
C TRP A 89 -3.47 18.24 12.89
N TRP A 90 -3.40 17.16 13.68
CA TRP A 90 -3.18 15.82 13.15
C TRP A 90 -4.36 15.36 12.29
N GLN A 91 -5.60 15.62 12.73
CA GLN A 91 -6.80 15.27 11.97
C GLN A 91 -6.82 15.98 10.60
N LEU A 92 -6.48 17.28 10.55
CA LEU A 92 -6.38 18.05 9.31
C LEU A 92 -5.25 17.54 8.40
N ALA A 93 -4.07 17.27 8.95
CA ALA A 93 -2.95 16.72 8.18
C ALA A 93 -3.28 15.34 7.58
N SER A 94 -3.87 14.45 8.37
CA SER A 94 -4.36 13.14 7.92
C SER A 94 -5.40 13.27 6.82
N LEU A 95 -6.34 14.23 6.93
CA LEU A 95 -7.34 14.47 5.89
C LEU A 95 -6.70 14.90 4.56
N VAL A 96 -5.74 15.82 4.62
CA VAL A 96 -4.99 16.28 3.43
C VAL A 96 -4.25 15.11 2.78
N LEU A 97 -3.57 14.28 3.56
CA LEU A 97 -2.85 13.11 3.07
C LEU A 97 -3.80 12.05 2.49
N SER A 98 -4.99 11.86 3.07
CA SER A 98 -6.03 10.97 2.52
C SER A 98 -6.58 11.46 1.18
N VAL A 99 -6.85 12.76 1.05
CA VAL A 99 -7.29 13.33 -0.23
C VAL A 99 -6.16 13.26 -1.27
N ALA A 100 -4.91 13.51 -0.87
CA ALA A 100 -3.75 13.37 -1.74
C ALA A 100 -3.55 11.93 -2.22
N PHE A 101 -3.70 10.94 -1.34
CA PHE A 101 -3.65 9.51 -1.67
C PHE A 101 -4.64 9.18 -2.80
N VAL A 102 -5.91 9.57 -2.63
CA VAL A 102 -6.97 9.35 -3.62
C VAL A 102 -6.67 10.07 -4.93
N ALA A 103 -6.26 11.34 -4.86
CA ALA A 103 -5.93 12.12 -6.05
C ALA A 103 -4.80 11.49 -6.87
N ILE A 104 -3.73 11.02 -6.21
CA ILE A 104 -2.60 10.36 -6.86
C ILE A 104 -3.04 9.04 -7.49
N LEU A 105 -3.84 8.22 -6.81
CA LEU A 105 -4.38 6.98 -7.41
C LEU A 105 -5.24 7.25 -8.64
N VAL A 106 -6.02 8.32 -8.65
CA VAL A 106 -6.78 8.75 -9.84
C VAL A 106 -5.83 9.17 -10.98
N LEU A 107 -4.66 9.76 -10.68
CA LEU A 107 -3.63 10.00 -11.70
C LEU A 107 -3.10 8.69 -12.29
N TYR A 108 -2.87 7.65 -11.46
CA TYR A 108 -2.50 6.32 -11.94
C TYR A 108 -3.59 5.71 -12.83
N ALA A 109 -4.87 5.83 -12.45
CA ALA A 109 -5.97 5.34 -13.25
C ALA A 109 -6.02 6.01 -14.63
N ARG A 110 -5.71 7.32 -14.68
CA ARG A 110 -5.62 8.08 -15.94
C ARG A 110 -4.44 7.71 -16.81
N LEU A 111 -3.38 7.09 -16.29
CA LEU A 111 -2.31 6.52 -17.13
C LEU A 111 -2.86 5.40 -18.02
N ALA A 112 -3.81 4.60 -17.50
CA ALA A 112 -4.45 3.53 -18.25
C ALA A 112 -5.53 4.07 -19.21
N ARG A 113 -6.25 5.13 -18.81
CA ARG A 113 -7.37 5.70 -19.59
C ARG A 113 -7.36 7.25 -19.57
N PRO A 114 -6.49 7.92 -20.37
CA PRO A 114 -6.32 9.38 -20.31
C PRO A 114 -7.59 10.18 -20.66
N ALA A 115 -8.42 9.65 -21.57
CA ALA A 115 -9.67 10.25 -22.02
C ALA A 115 -10.90 9.69 -21.28
N ALA A 116 -10.76 9.26 -20.02
CA ALA A 116 -11.89 8.84 -19.21
C ALA A 116 -12.88 10.00 -19.02
N ASP A 117 -14.17 9.71 -19.18
CA ASP A 117 -15.24 10.68 -18.93
C ASP A 117 -15.39 11.02 -17.44
N ASP A 118 -16.26 11.99 -17.15
CA ASP A 118 -16.49 12.48 -15.78
C ASP A 118 -17.05 11.38 -14.86
N ARG A 119 -17.97 10.54 -15.34
CA ARG A 119 -18.57 9.46 -14.53
C ARG A 119 -17.58 8.34 -14.22
N THR A 120 -16.75 7.98 -15.19
CA THR A 120 -15.68 6.99 -15.02
C THR A 120 -14.64 7.51 -14.05
N THR A 121 -14.24 8.78 -14.17
CA THR A 121 -13.31 9.41 -13.22
C THR A 121 -13.92 9.44 -11.82
N ALA A 122 -15.20 9.80 -11.68
CA ALA A 122 -15.92 9.74 -10.41
C ALA A 122 -15.89 8.33 -9.80
N GLY A 123 -16.12 7.29 -10.59
CA GLY A 123 -15.95 5.89 -10.16
C GLY A 123 -14.55 5.57 -9.67
N TYR A 124 -13.50 6.07 -10.33
CA TYR A 124 -12.12 5.91 -9.85
C TYR A 124 -11.88 6.61 -8.52
N VAL A 125 -12.43 7.81 -8.33
CA VAL A 125 -12.34 8.54 -7.05
C VAL A 125 -12.99 7.73 -5.92
N LEU A 126 -14.20 7.21 -6.14
CA LEU A 126 -14.92 6.43 -5.14
C LEU A 126 -14.20 5.13 -4.77
N ILE A 127 -13.70 4.38 -5.77
CA ILE A 127 -12.95 3.14 -5.51
C ILE A 127 -11.63 3.45 -4.78
N ALA A 128 -10.88 4.48 -5.23
CA ALA A 128 -9.64 4.87 -4.60
C ALA A 128 -9.85 5.33 -3.14
N GLY A 129 -10.91 6.09 -2.86
CA GLY A 129 -11.31 6.50 -1.51
C GLY A 129 -11.79 5.35 -0.62
N ALA A 130 -12.29 4.27 -1.22
CA ALA A 130 -12.71 3.09 -0.49
C ALA A 130 -11.53 2.19 -0.04
N LEU A 131 -10.37 2.24 -0.71
CA LEU A 131 -9.29 1.26 -0.51
C LEU A 131 -8.81 1.15 0.94
N VAL A 132 -8.63 2.26 1.65
CA VAL A 132 -8.17 2.22 3.04
C VAL A 132 -9.16 1.47 3.93
N PHE A 133 -10.46 1.67 3.69
CA PHE A 133 -11.54 1.00 4.43
C PHE A 133 -11.79 -0.44 3.98
N LEU A 134 -11.01 -0.97 3.04
CA LEU A 134 -11.04 -2.40 2.67
C LEU A 134 -10.09 -3.23 3.52
N LEU A 135 -9.28 -2.61 4.38
CA LEU A 135 -8.39 -3.29 5.31
C LEU A 135 -9.17 -3.90 6.49
N ASP A 136 -8.58 -4.92 7.13
CA ASP A 136 -9.10 -5.49 8.36
C ASP A 136 -9.15 -4.44 9.50
N VAL A 137 -10.15 -4.51 10.38
CA VAL A 137 -10.40 -3.45 11.39
C VAL A 137 -9.19 -3.25 12.32
N PRO A 138 -8.60 -4.28 12.95
CA PRO A 138 -7.35 -4.14 13.71
C PRO A 138 -6.20 -3.47 12.95
N VAL A 139 -6.04 -3.81 11.67
CA VAL A 139 -4.97 -3.27 10.80
C VAL A 139 -5.22 -1.80 10.50
N LEU A 140 -6.44 -1.46 10.11
CA LEU A 140 -6.88 -0.10 9.90
C LEU A 140 -6.75 0.73 11.19
N ASN A 141 -7.11 0.12 12.33
CA ASN A 141 -7.05 0.75 13.63
C ASN A 141 -5.61 1.10 14.04
N GLY A 142 -4.66 0.21 13.76
CA GLY A 142 -3.25 0.43 14.05
C GLY A 142 -2.51 1.30 13.02
N GLY A 143 -2.93 1.31 11.75
CA GLY A 143 -2.19 1.97 10.68
C GLY A 143 -2.80 3.29 10.16
N TYR A 144 -4.05 3.60 10.49
CA TYR A 144 -4.75 4.80 10.01
C TYR A 144 -5.43 5.61 11.12
N THR A 145 -6.22 4.98 12.00
CA THR A 145 -6.98 5.68 13.05
C THR A 145 -6.25 5.75 14.40
N TRP A 146 -4.97 5.37 14.43
CA TRP A 146 -4.07 5.62 15.55
C TRP A 146 -3.16 6.80 15.22
N VAL A 147 -3.00 7.76 16.13
CA VAL A 147 -2.23 8.98 15.87
C VAL A 147 -0.78 8.65 15.53
N THR A 148 -0.03 7.98 16.41
CA THR A 148 1.37 7.59 16.11
C THR A 148 1.47 6.53 15.01
N GLY A 149 0.53 5.59 14.97
CA GLY A 149 0.47 4.56 13.94
C GLY A 149 0.35 5.13 12.53
N SER A 150 -0.57 6.07 12.31
CA SER A 150 -0.79 6.70 11.01
C SER A 150 0.47 7.35 10.43
N MET A 151 1.29 7.98 11.27
CA MET A 151 2.55 8.62 10.88
C MET A 151 3.62 7.59 10.47
N ASN A 152 3.59 6.40 11.09
CA ASN A 152 4.48 5.29 10.77
C ASN A 152 4.03 4.44 9.57
N TYR A 153 2.76 4.52 9.16
CA TYR A 153 2.17 3.61 8.16
C TYR A 153 1.42 4.33 7.04
N PHE A 154 0.33 5.06 7.31
CA PHE A 154 -0.47 5.66 6.25
C PHE A 154 0.19 6.88 5.60
N TRP A 155 0.75 7.78 6.41
CA TRP A 155 1.23 9.10 5.96
C TRP A 155 2.31 9.04 4.88
N LEU A 156 3.07 7.95 4.87
CA LEU A 156 4.14 7.69 3.91
C LEU A 156 3.64 7.20 2.54
N MET A 157 2.38 6.74 2.43
CA MET A 157 1.85 6.12 1.21
C MET A 157 1.64 7.12 0.06
N PRO A 158 1.07 8.33 0.28
CA PRO A 158 1.01 9.37 -0.75
C PRO A 158 2.39 9.73 -1.29
N PHE A 159 3.42 9.81 -0.44
CA PHE A 159 4.79 10.13 -0.87
C PHE A 159 5.41 9.00 -1.69
N ALA A 160 5.22 7.74 -1.29
CA ALA A 160 5.69 6.59 -2.04
C ALA A 160 5.06 6.53 -3.45
N LEU A 161 3.76 6.78 -3.54
CA LEU A 161 3.03 6.84 -4.81
C LEU A 161 3.46 8.05 -5.66
N ALA A 162 3.59 9.24 -5.07
CA ALA A 162 4.06 10.42 -5.78
C ALA A 162 5.50 10.22 -6.31
N GLY A 163 6.37 9.61 -5.51
CA GLY A 163 7.74 9.29 -5.90
C GLY A 163 7.82 8.27 -7.04
N PHE A 164 6.96 7.27 -7.03
CA PHE A 164 6.92 6.25 -8.09
C PHE A 164 6.17 6.71 -9.36
N TYR A 165 5.36 7.76 -9.28
CA TYR A 165 4.47 8.18 -10.38
C TYR A 165 5.18 8.45 -11.72
N PRO A 166 6.32 9.19 -11.78
CA PRO A 166 7.02 9.41 -13.05
C PRO A 166 7.51 8.11 -13.69
N LEU A 167 7.91 7.14 -12.88
CA LEU A 167 8.38 5.83 -13.34
C LEU A 167 7.23 5.05 -13.99
N ALA A 168 6.07 5.02 -13.34
CA ALA A 168 4.88 4.40 -13.90
C ALA A 168 4.40 5.10 -15.18
N ARG A 169 4.49 6.43 -15.24
CA ARG A 169 4.06 7.22 -16.40
C ARG A 169 4.86 6.91 -17.66
N MET A 170 6.12 6.46 -17.55
CA MET A 170 6.93 6.04 -18.71
C MET A 170 6.31 4.91 -19.54
N TYR A 171 5.37 4.18 -18.95
CA TYR A 171 4.65 3.08 -19.58
C TYR A 171 3.28 3.49 -20.14
N SER A 172 2.92 4.76 -19.98
CA SER A 172 1.68 5.32 -20.51
C SER A 172 1.85 5.85 -21.94
N PRO A 173 0.75 6.09 -22.69
CA PRO A 173 0.80 6.71 -24.02
C PRO A 173 1.43 8.10 -24.07
N ALA A 174 1.48 8.81 -22.93
CA ALA A 174 2.10 10.13 -22.80
C ALA A 174 3.25 10.09 -21.77
N PRO A 175 4.39 9.45 -22.13
CA PRO A 175 5.43 9.08 -21.18
C PRO A 175 6.27 10.26 -20.68
N ARG A 176 6.09 11.45 -21.27
CA ARG A 176 6.83 12.65 -20.92
C ARG A 176 6.17 13.38 -19.74
N LEU A 177 7.03 13.87 -18.85
CA LEU A 177 6.65 14.65 -17.68
C LEU A 177 7.55 15.89 -17.63
N ALA A 178 6.98 17.04 -17.24
CA ALA A 178 7.77 18.26 -17.07
C ALA A 178 8.69 18.14 -15.85
N TRP A 179 9.86 18.78 -15.91
CA TRP A 179 10.91 18.65 -14.90
C TRP A 179 10.45 18.95 -13.45
N PRO A 180 9.59 19.96 -13.17
CA PRO A 180 9.12 20.21 -11.81
C PRO A 180 8.43 19.00 -11.15
N TRP A 181 7.72 18.19 -11.93
CA TRP A 181 7.10 16.97 -11.40
C TRP A 181 8.13 15.87 -11.10
N VAL A 182 9.23 15.81 -11.86
CA VAL A 182 10.34 14.89 -11.56
C VAL A 182 11.01 15.30 -10.27
N VAL A 183 11.27 16.59 -10.07
CA VAL A 183 11.83 17.13 -8.82
C VAL A 183 10.92 16.83 -7.63
N GLY A 184 9.62 17.09 -7.76
CA GLY A 184 8.65 16.76 -6.71
C GLY A 184 8.62 15.26 -6.38
N ALA A 185 8.72 14.39 -7.39
CA ALA A 185 8.79 12.95 -7.18
C ALA A 185 10.10 12.49 -6.54
N VAL A 186 11.23 13.12 -6.86
CA VAL A 186 12.51 12.87 -6.18
C VAL A 186 12.38 13.18 -4.69
N ALA A 187 11.85 14.36 -4.34
CA ALA A 187 11.60 14.72 -2.94
C ALA A 187 10.65 13.74 -2.24
N ALA A 188 9.54 13.37 -2.89
CA ALA A 188 8.58 12.41 -2.35
C ALA A 188 9.19 11.01 -2.17
N ALA A 189 10.05 10.57 -3.11
CA ALA A 189 10.75 9.30 -3.01
C ALA A 189 11.76 9.28 -1.86
N PHE A 190 12.48 10.40 -1.64
CA PHE A 190 13.35 10.55 -0.48
C PHE A 190 12.56 10.42 0.82
N VAL A 191 11.48 11.20 0.96
CA VAL A 191 10.60 11.19 2.14
C VAL A 191 10.09 9.78 2.42
N ALA A 192 9.54 9.10 1.42
CA ALA A 192 9.04 7.74 1.58
C ALA A 192 10.15 6.75 2.00
N ALA A 193 11.35 6.89 1.44
CA ALA A 193 12.47 5.99 1.71
C ALA A 193 13.08 6.17 3.10
N VAL A 194 13.06 7.38 3.67
CA VAL A 194 13.49 7.63 5.07
C VAL A 194 12.39 7.37 6.10
N SER A 195 11.19 6.95 5.67
CA SER A 195 10.03 6.86 6.56
C SER A 195 9.84 5.49 7.21
N ALA A 196 9.91 4.41 6.45
CA ALA A 196 9.68 3.06 6.96
C ALA A 196 10.41 2.02 6.13
N GLU A 197 10.91 0.99 6.79
CA GLU A 197 11.76 -0.05 6.19
C GLU A 197 11.02 -0.76 5.05
N GLN A 198 9.74 -1.08 5.25
CA GLN A 198 8.90 -1.74 4.25
C GLN A 198 8.68 -0.88 3.00
N VAL A 199 8.34 0.40 3.17
CA VAL A 199 8.03 1.30 2.06
C VAL A 199 9.29 1.69 1.30
N GLY A 200 10.36 2.00 2.02
CA GLY A 200 11.66 2.29 1.44
C GLY A 200 12.18 1.11 0.61
N ALA A 201 12.08 -0.12 1.13
CA ALA A 201 12.51 -1.31 0.40
C ALA A 201 11.69 -1.54 -0.88
N ILE A 202 10.35 -1.49 -0.80
CA ILE A 202 9.47 -1.67 -1.97
C ILE A 202 9.77 -0.60 -3.03
N LEU A 203 9.84 0.67 -2.63
CA LEU A 203 10.11 1.77 -3.54
C LEU A 203 11.49 1.66 -4.20
N LEU A 204 12.52 1.37 -3.41
CA LEU A 204 13.89 1.21 -3.90
C LEU A 204 13.98 0.11 -4.95
N VAL A 205 13.48 -1.09 -4.62
CA VAL A 205 13.55 -2.24 -5.53
C VAL A 205 12.81 -1.93 -6.84
N LEU A 206 11.59 -1.40 -6.77
CA LEU A 206 10.84 -1.05 -7.98
C LEU A 206 11.52 0.06 -8.79
N ALA A 207 12.07 1.08 -8.14
CA ALA A 207 12.76 2.17 -8.82
C ALA A 207 14.04 1.69 -9.52
N VAL A 208 14.84 0.84 -8.86
CA VAL A 208 16.05 0.24 -9.43
C VAL A 208 15.72 -0.69 -10.58
N LEU A 209 14.67 -1.52 -10.47
CA LEU A 209 14.24 -2.40 -11.56
C LEU A 209 13.79 -1.61 -12.78
N VAL A 210 13.01 -0.53 -12.59
CA VAL A 210 12.60 0.34 -13.70
C VAL A 210 13.82 1.05 -14.30
N PHE A 211 14.71 1.58 -13.47
CA PHE A 211 15.94 2.22 -13.95
C PHE A 211 16.82 1.26 -14.76
N GLY A 212 17.06 0.05 -14.24
CA GLY A 212 17.85 -0.98 -14.92
C GLY A 212 17.24 -1.43 -16.25
N GLU A 213 15.91 -1.62 -16.30
CA GLU A 213 15.22 -1.94 -17.56
C GLU A 213 15.32 -0.79 -18.57
N ARG A 214 15.20 0.47 -18.13
CA ARG A 214 15.41 1.64 -18.99
C ARG A 214 16.86 1.74 -19.47
N ALA A 215 17.84 1.46 -18.60
CA ALA A 215 19.26 1.50 -18.93
C ALA A 215 19.61 0.45 -20.00
N LEU A 216 19.12 -0.78 -19.82
CA LEU A 216 19.26 -1.85 -20.80
C LEU A 216 18.56 -1.50 -22.12
N ALA A 217 17.36 -0.91 -22.06
CA ALA A 217 16.65 -0.47 -23.26
C ALA A 217 17.40 0.65 -23.99
N ALA A 218 17.97 1.62 -23.27
CA ALA A 218 18.77 2.70 -23.85
C ALA A 218 20.08 2.18 -24.49
N ALA A 219 20.77 1.26 -23.81
CA ALA A 219 21.97 0.58 -24.36
C ALA A 219 21.65 -0.17 -25.66
N ARG A 220 20.46 -0.77 -25.75
CA ARG A 220 19.94 -1.43 -26.96
C ARG A 220 19.31 -0.46 -27.97
N ARG A 221 19.43 0.86 -27.77
CA ARG A 221 18.81 1.93 -28.60
C ARG A 221 17.28 1.83 -28.74
N ARG A 222 16.61 1.21 -27.77
CA ARG A 222 15.14 1.03 -27.69
C ARG A 222 14.45 2.04 -26.77
N ALA A 223 15.21 2.86 -26.04
CA ALA A 223 14.70 3.91 -25.18
C ALA A 223 15.57 5.16 -25.28
N SER A 224 14.99 6.33 -25.03
CA SER A 224 15.70 7.61 -25.00
C SER A 224 16.49 7.74 -23.70
N TRP A 225 17.70 8.32 -23.75
CA TRP A 225 18.45 8.70 -22.56
C TRP A 225 17.65 9.59 -21.59
N ARG A 226 16.66 10.33 -22.08
CA ARG A 226 15.76 11.13 -21.24
C ARG A 226 14.95 10.30 -20.25
N SER A 227 14.63 9.03 -20.56
CA SER A 227 13.98 8.16 -19.56
C SER A 227 14.93 7.82 -18.40
N LEU A 228 16.24 7.82 -18.63
CA LEU A 228 17.23 7.68 -17.56
C LEU A 228 17.32 8.94 -16.71
N ALA A 229 17.23 10.12 -17.34
CA ALA A 229 17.20 11.40 -16.62
C ALA A 229 15.96 11.56 -15.71
N THR A 230 14.89 10.79 -15.94
CA THR A 230 13.76 10.71 -15.01
C THR A 230 13.89 9.55 -14.02
N ALA A 231 14.30 8.35 -14.46
CA ALA A 231 14.35 7.18 -13.60
C ALA A 231 15.53 7.19 -12.62
N GLY A 232 16.68 7.67 -13.06
CA GLY A 232 17.92 7.73 -12.28
C GLY A 232 17.78 8.56 -11.01
N PRO A 233 17.31 9.82 -11.07
CA PRO A 233 17.15 10.64 -9.87
C PRO A 233 16.19 10.04 -8.84
N VAL A 234 15.06 9.46 -9.27
CA VAL A 234 14.11 8.81 -8.36
C VAL A 234 14.74 7.59 -7.69
N ALA A 235 15.42 6.73 -8.46
CA ALA A 235 16.10 5.54 -7.92
C ALA A 235 17.24 5.92 -6.96
N ALA A 236 18.06 6.92 -7.31
CA ALA A 236 19.12 7.43 -6.46
C ALA A 236 18.57 8.01 -5.16
N SER A 237 17.49 8.79 -5.25
CA SER A 237 16.82 9.37 -4.09
C SER A 237 16.25 8.32 -3.13
N ALA A 238 15.61 7.27 -3.67
CA ALA A 238 15.14 6.14 -2.88
C ALA A 238 16.31 5.37 -2.25
N ALA A 239 17.42 5.20 -2.97
CA ALA A 239 18.60 4.51 -2.46
C ALA A 239 19.28 5.28 -1.32
N VAL A 240 19.49 6.59 -1.49
CA VAL A 240 20.07 7.45 -0.45
C VAL A 240 19.16 7.50 0.77
N GLY A 241 17.85 7.72 0.58
CA GLY A 241 16.91 7.73 1.71
C GLY A 241 16.86 6.41 2.46
N PHE A 242 16.84 5.28 1.74
CA PHE A 242 16.84 3.96 2.37
C PHE A 242 18.18 3.64 3.06
N ALA A 243 19.30 4.08 2.50
CA ALA A 243 20.62 3.94 3.14
C ALA A 243 20.70 4.73 4.44
N ILE A 244 20.16 5.95 4.48
CA ILE A 244 20.06 6.75 5.72
C ILE A 244 19.18 6.02 6.75
N LEU A 245 17.99 5.55 6.34
CA LEU A 245 17.09 4.82 7.22
C LEU A 245 17.77 3.60 7.84
N MET A 246 18.42 2.76 7.03
CA MET A 246 19.03 1.52 7.49
C MET A 246 20.35 1.74 8.24
N GLY A 247 21.08 2.82 7.92
CA GLY A 247 22.36 3.18 8.51
C GLY A 247 22.28 3.82 9.91
N ALA A 248 21.08 4.02 10.44
CA ALA A 248 20.89 4.60 11.76
C ALA A 248 21.38 3.66 12.88
N PRO A 249 22.33 4.09 13.74
CA PRO A 249 22.83 3.29 14.86
C PRO A 249 21.70 2.83 15.81
N GLY A 250 20.68 3.68 15.96
CA GLY A 250 19.51 3.40 16.78
C GLY A 250 18.75 2.14 16.37
N ASN A 251 18.77 1.75 15.10
CA ASN A 251 18.12 0.51 14.65
C ASN A 251 18.74 -0.74 15.29
N ALA A 252 20.08 -0.74 15.45
CA ALA A 252 20.80 -1.84 16.08
C ALA A 252 20.49 -1.88 17.58
N GLN A 253 20.54 -0.72 18.25
CA GLN A 253 20.20 -0.61 19.67
C GLN A 253 18.76 -1.06 19.95
N ARG A 254 17.79 -0.58 19.16
CA ARG A 254 16.39 -1.03 19.25
C ARG A 254 16.26 -2.53 19.04
N SER A 255 16.97 -3.10 18.06
CA SER A 255 16.92 -4.55 17.83
C SER A 255 17.42 -5.36 19.03
N THR A 256 18.44 -4.88 19.74
CA THR A 256 18.91 -5.51 20.99
C THR A 256 17.90 -5.37 22.12
N ILE A 257 17.30 -4.19 22.29
CA ILE A 257 16.27 -3.95 23.31
C ILE A 257 15.04 -4.83 23.03
N ASP A 258 14.55 -4.82 21.78
CA ASP A 258 13.40 -5.62 21.37
C ASP A 258 13.66 -7.12 21.57
N ALA A 259 14.87 -7.60 21.27
CA ALA A 259 15.25 -8.97 21.57
C ALA A 259 15.18 -9.24 23.07
N SER A 260 15.78 -8.40 23.93
CA SER A 260 15.76 -8.62 25.38
C SER A 260 14.35 -8.57 26.00
N VAL A 261 13.42 -7.82 25.42
CA VAL A 261 12.06 -7.64 25.95
C VAL A 261 11.11 -8.72 25.43
N TRP A 262 11.15 -8.99 24.12
CA TRP A 262 10.11 -9.78 23.45
C TRP A 262 10.54 -11.21 23.13
N LEU A 263 11.83 -11.46 22.88
CA LEU A 263 12.34 -12.80 22.58
C LEU A 263 13.86 -12.88 22.84
N PRO A 264 14.30 -13.08 24.09
CA PRO A 264 15.72 -13.02 24.47
C PRO A 264 16.62 -14.00 23.70
N GLU A 265 16.08 -15.14 23.31
CA GLU A 265 16.75 -16.18 22.52
C GLU A 265 16.88 -15.83 21.02
N PHE A 266 16.22 -14.77 20.53
CA PHE A 266 16.21 -14.41 19.10
C PHE A 266 17.61 -14.27 18.46
N PRO A 267 18.63 -13.68 19.11
CA PRO A 267 19.98 -13.61 18.55
C PRO A 267 20.68 -14.98 18.47
N LEU A 268 20.27 -15.92 19.32
CA LEU A 268 20.85 -17.26 19.43
C LEU A 268 20.16 -18.27 18.50
N THR A 269 18.90 -18.03 18.12
CA THR A 269 18.14 -18.91 17.24
C THR A 269 18.66 -18.84 15.79
N PRO A 270 19.08 -19.95 15.17
CA PRO A 270 19.46 -19.98 13.76
C PRO A 270 18.35 -19.51 12.81
N LEU A 271 18.71 -19.00 11.63
CA LEU A 271 17.72 -18.57 10.63
C LEU A 271 16.82 -19.73 10.17
N SER A 272 17.35 -20.96 10.10
CA SER A 272 16.60 -22.17 9.72
C SER A 272 15.42 -22.47 10.65
N GLU A 273 15.55 -22.12 11.93
CA GLU A 273 14.50 -22.32 12.93
C GLU A 273 13.50 -21.15 12.95
N ARG A 274 13.96 -19.94 12.59
CA ARG A 274 13.11 -18.75 12.48
C ARG A 274 12.30 -18.69 11.19
N LEU A 275 12.82 -19.24 10.10
CA LEU A 275 12.20 -19.16 8.76
C LEU A 275 10.80 -19.80 8.70
N PRO A 276 10.52 -20.96 9.32
CA PRO A 276 9.16 -21.50 9.37
C PRO A 276 8.17 -20.57 10.08
N SER A 277 8.57 -19.96 11.19
CA SER A 277 7.75 -18.98 11.93
C SER A 277 7.53 -17.72 11.10
N ALA A 278 8.54 -17.25 10.38
CA ALA A 278 8.45 -16.13 9.47
C ALA A 278 7.44 -16.36 8.34
N VAL A 279 7.53 -17.52 7.68
CA VAL A 279 6.62 -17.91 6.60
C VAL A 279 5.18 -18.00 7.11
N ARG A 280 4.97 -18.59 8.29
CA ARG A 280 3.65 -18.64 8.92
C ARG A 280 3.10 -17.26 9.24
N PHE A 281 3.93 -16.37 9.80
CA PHE A 281 3.54 -14.99 10.10
C PHE A 281 3.10 -14.22 8.84
N VAL A 282 3.82 -14.40 7.73
CA VAL A 282 3.46 -13.77 6.45
C VAL A 282 2.12 -14.31 5.93
N VAL A 283 1.94 -15.63 5.95
CA VAL A 283 0.70 -16.26 5.50
C VAL A 283 -0.48 -15.82 6.35
N ASP A 284 -0.34 -15.88 7.68
CA ASP A 284 -1.35 -15.45 8.63
C ASP A 284 -1.69 -13.96 8.44
N GLY A 285 -0.68 -13.09 8.40
CA GLY A 285 -0.87 -11.66 8.21
C GLY A 285 -1.65 -11.35 6.92
N LEU A 286 -1.26 -11.93 5.78
CA LEU A 286 -1.94 -11.64 4.52
C LEU A 286 -3.34 -12.26 4.41
N VAL A 287 -3.54 -13.46 4.94
CA VAL A 287 -4.80 -14.21 4.81
C VAL A 287 -5.83 -13.75 5.85
N ASN A 288 -5.41 -13.50 7.08
CA ASN A 288 -6.32 -13.19 8.19
C ASN A 288 -6.45 -11.71 8.46
N HIS A 289 -5.36 -10.94 8.28
CA HIS A 289 -5.33 -9.51 8.60
C HIS A 289 -5.28 -8.61 7.36
N GLY A 290 -5.20 -9.18 6.14
CA GLY A 290 -5.19 -8.41 4.89
C GLY A 290 -6.53 -7.78 4.51
N GLY A 291 -7.62 -8.07 5.23
CA GLY A 291 -8.97 -7.62 4.89
C GLY A 291 -9.40 -8.09 3.49
N MET A 292 -9.88 -7.16 2.67
CA MET A 292 -10.34 -7.42 1.30
C MET A 292 -9.22 -7.36 0.25
N ALA A 293 -7.94 -7.29 0.65
CA ALA A 293 -6.81 -7.19 -0.28
C ALA A 293 -6.75 -8.36 -1.29
N LEU A 294 -6.72 -9.60 -0.81
CA LEU A 294 -6.69 -10.79 -1.67
C LEU A 294 -8.03 -11.02 -2.40
N PRO A 295 -9.21 -10.91 -1.75
CA PRO A 295 -10.50 -10.97 -2.45
C PRO A 295 -10.62 -10.00 -3.61
N LEU A 296 -10.16 -8.75 -3.47
CA LEU A 296 -10.18 -7.76 -4.55
C LEU A 296 -9.32 -8.20 -5.73
N VAL A 297 -8.11 -8.74 -5.47
CA VAL A 297 -7.24 -9.28 -6.52
C VAL A 297 -7.94 -10.43 -7.24
N TRP A 298 -8.47 -11.42 -6.53
CA TRP A 298 -9.13 -12.58 -7.14
C TRP A 298 -10.39 -12.20 -7.92
N ALA A 299 -11.24 -11.33 -7.37
CA ALA A 299 -12.42 -10.83 -8.07
C ALA A 299 -12.02 -10.10 -9.37
N THR A 300 -10.95 -9.31 -9.31
CA THR A 300 -10.43 -8.60 -10.48
C THR A 300 -9.79 -9.55 -11.51
N LEU A 301 -9.10 -10.62 -11.07
CA LEU A 301 -8.58 -11.65 -11.96
C LEU A 301 -9.72 -12.38 -12.69
N LEU A 302 -10.80 -12.72 -11.98
CA LEU A 302 -11.96 -13.37 -12.56
C LEU A 302 -12.71 -12.44 -13.53
N GLY A 303 -12.91 -11.18 -13.16
CA GLY A 303 -13.49 -10.18 -14.05
C GLY A 303 -12.62 -9.93 -15.29
N GLY A 304 -11.30 -9.87 -15.10
CA GLY A 304 -10.31 -9.71 -16.16
C GLY A 304 -10.23 -10.92 -17.07
N TYR A 305 -10.43 -12.13 -16.54
CA TYR A 305 -10.70 -13.32 -17.34
C TYR A 305 -11.86 -12.98 -18.27
N PHE A 306 -13.10 -12.79 -17.82
CA PHE A 306 -14.24 -12.57 -18.73
C PHE A 306 -14.14 -11.33 -19.65
N ALA A 307 -13.39 -10.29 -19.26
CA ALA A 307 -13.37 -9.03 -19.98
C ALA A 307 -12.27 -8.89 -21.05
N LEU A 308 -11.09 -9.48 -20.85
CA LEU A 308 -9.91 -9.10 -21.65
C LEU A 308 -9.73 -9.88 -22.96
N ARG A 309 -10.23 -11.13 -23.03
CA ARG A 309 -9.97 -12.03 -24.18
C ARG A 309 -11.22 -12.77 -24.63
N ARG A 310 -11.37 -12.91 -25.96
CA ARG A 310 -12.42 -13.74 -26.58
C ARG A 310 -12.01 -15.22 -26.61
N SER A 311 -10.77 -15.54 -26.99
CA SER A 311 -10.21 -16.88 -26.94
C SER A 311 -9.34 -17.09 -25.69
N ARG A 312 -9.34 -18.33 -25.16
CA ARG A 312 -8.66 -18.69 -23.91
C ARG A 312 -7.52 -19.65 -24.16
N THR A 313 -6.45 -19.43 -23.42
CA THR A 313 -5.32 -20.35 -23.31
C THR A 313 -5.40 -21.13 -22.01
N ALA A 314 -4.70 -22.26 -21.89
CA ALA A 314 -4.60 -23.03 -20.65
C ALA A 314 -4.18 -22.15 -19.45
N LEU A 315 -3.25 -21.22 -19.68
CA LEU A 315 -2.82 -20.25 -18.66
C LEU A 315 -3.96 -19.35 -18.17
N ASP A 316 -4.89 -18.95 -19.04
CA ASP A 316 -6.05 -18.14 -18.64
C ASP A 316 -7.00 -18.94 -17.75
N HIS A 317 -7.16 -20.24 -18.02
CA HIS A 317 -7.95 -21.14 -17.17
C HIS A 317 -7.28 -21.36 -15.80
N VAL A 318 -5.95 -21.45 -15.75
CA VAL A 318 -5.21 -21.51 -14.47
C VAL A 318 -5.43 -20.23 -13.66
N VAL A 319 -5.37 -19.05 -14.28
CA VAL A 319 -5.66 -17.78 -13.59
C VAL A 319 -7.09 -17.76 -13.04
N ALA A 320 -8.07 -18.20 -13.83
CA ALA A 320 -9.46 -18.28 -13.38
C ALA A 320 -9.61 -19.27 -12.22
N LEU A 321 -8.94 -20.42 -12.28
CA LEU A 321 -8.94 -21.42 -11.21
C LEU A 321 -8.36 -20.84 -9.91
N VAL A 322 -7.22 -20.15 -9.97
CA VAL A 322 -6.62 -19.46 -8.80
C VAL A 322 -7.62 -18.49 -8.18
N ALA A 323 -8.30 -17.69 -9.00
CA ALA A 323 -9.30 -16.74 -8.51
C ALA A 323 -10.52 -17.44 -7.88
N ILE A 324 -11.04 -18.49 -8.51
CA ILE A 324 -12.18 -19.28 -8.01
C ILE A 324 -11.83 -19.97 -6.69
N VAL A 325 -10.67 -20.64 -6.62
CA VAL A 325 -10.19 -21.29 -5.40
C VAL A 325 -10.04 -20.26 -4.28
N GLY A 326 -9.40 -19.11 -4.54
CA GLY A 326 -9.22 -18.06 -3.53
C GLY A 326 -10.55 -17.50 -3.01
N LEU A 327 -11.46 -17.11 -3.91
CA LEU A 327 -12.78 -16.59 -3.52
C LEU A 327 -13.62 -17.63 -2.78
N SER A 328 -13.62 -18.87 -3.25
CA SER A 328 -14.35 -19.96 -2.59
C SER A 328 -13.79 -20.23 -1.20
N THR A 329 -12.48 -20.15 -1.02
CA THR A 329 -11.83 -20.33 0.28
C THR A 329 -12.28 -19.25 1.27
N VAL A 330 -12.35 -17.98 0.86
CA VAL A 330 -12.84 -16.89 1.71
C VAL A 330 -14.34 -17.02 2.00
N PHE A 331 -15.15 -17.42 1.01
CA PHE A 331 -16.57 -17.64 1.19
C PHE A 331 -16.88 -18.79 2.15
N ILE A 332 -16.18 -19.93 1.99
CA ILE A 332 -16.28 -21.06 2.92
C ILE A 332 -15.87 -20.61 4.32
N ARG A 333 -14.76 -19.86 4.46
CA ARG A 333 -14.35 -19.28 5.76
C ARG A 333 -15.45 -18.44 6.40
N SER A 334 -16.13 -17.59 5.62
CA SER A 334 -17.21 -16.73 6.16
C SER A 334 -18.45 -17.50 6.56
N LEU A 335 -18.75 -18.63 5.90
CA LEU A 335 -19.87 -19.52 6.27
C LEU A 335 -19.52 -20.42 7.45
N ALA A 336 -18.26 -20.82 7.53
CA ALA A 336 -17.75 -21.81 8.47
C ALA A 336 -17.29 -21.20 9.80
N SER A 337 -17.53 -19.90 10.05
CA SER A 337 -17.09 -19.18 11.25
C SER A 337 -17.67 -19.84 12.52
N GLY A 338 -16.87 -20.75 13.07
CA GLY A 338 -17.21 -21.78 14.05
C GLY A 338 -16.34 -23.05 13.91
N THR A 339 -15.66 -23.27 12.78
CA THR A 339 -14.86 -24.48 12.51
C THR A 339 -13.42 -24.18 12.05
N GLY A 340 -12.49 -24.95 12.61
CA GLY A 340 -11.02 -24.77 12.56
C GLY A 340 -10.32 -25.03 11.23
N LEU A 341 -10.98 -24.89 10.07
CA LEU A 341 -10.30 -24.93 8.76
C LEU A 341 -9.36 -23.73 8.55
N TYR A 342 -9.58 -22.64 9.29
CA TYR A 342 -8.91 -21.34 9.09
C TYR A 342 -8.41 -20.68 10.38
N ALA A 343 -8.47 -21.37 11.52
CA ALA A 343 -7.80 -20.88 12.73
C ALA A 343 -6.28 -21.01 12.53
N LEU A 344 -5.64 -20.01 11.91
CA LEU A 344 -4.19 -19.92 11.86
C LEU A 344 -3.59 -19.50 13.23
N TYR A 345 -4.44 -19.13 14.20
CA TYR A 345 -4.17 -19.07 15.63
C TYR A 345 -5.49 -19.34 16.40
N PRO A 346 -5.56 -20.20 17.45
CA PRO A 346 -4.52 -20.64 18.39
C PRO A 346 -4.11 -22.13 18.33
N GLY A 347 -4.72 -22.97 17.47
CA GLY A 347 -4.41 -24.42 17.43
C GLY A 347 -3.00 -24.79 16.92
N TRP A 348 -2.18 -23.83 16.49
CA TRP A 348 -0.83 -24.04 15.93
C TRP A 348 0.26 -24.09 16.99
N LEU A 349 -0.01 -23.60 18.20
CA LEU A 349 0.92 -23.69 19.33
C LEU A 349 0.95 -25.09 19.95
N GLU A 350 -0.11 -25.89 19.77
CA GLU A 350 -0.21 -27.20 20.41
C GLU A 350 0.53 -28.30 19.65
N ASN A 351 0.66 -28.22 18.31
CA ASN A 351 1.49 -29.16 17.54
C ASN A 351 1.89 -28.66 16.12
N PRO A 352 2.93 -27.82 15.98
CA PRO A 352 3.35 -27.24 14.70
C PRO A 352 3.99 -28.24 13.72
N GLN A 353 4.18 -29.51 14.11
CA GLN A 353 4.86 -30.55 13.32
C GLN A 353 3.91 -31.57 12.67
N GLY A 354 2.59 -31.40 12.78
CA GLY A 354 1.62 -32.30 12.18
C GLY A 354 1.50 -32.16 10.65
N LEU A 355 1.13 -33.26 9.99
CA LEU A 355 0.82 -33.32 8.54
C LEU A 355 -0.27 -32.31 8.13
N VAL A 356 -1.30 -32.12 8.97
CA VAL A 356 -2.43 -31.23 8.67
C VAL A 356 -2.00 -29.75 8.65
N PRO A 357 -1.34 -29.18 9.70
CA PRO A 357 -0.77 -27.84 9.64
C PRO A 357 0.19 -27.62 8.46
N ALA A 358 1.03 -28.61 8.15
CA ALA A 358 1.94 -28.54 7.00
C ALA A 358 1.19 -28.46 5.67
N ALA A 359 0.14 -29.27 5.48
CA ALA A 359 -0.69 -29.25 4.27
C ALA A 359 -1.45 -27.93 4.11
N VAL A 360 -2.00 -27.38 5.20
CA VAL A 360 -2.69 -26.07 5.18
C VAL A 360 -1.71 -24.95 4.82
N LEU A 361 -0.51 -24.94 5.41
CA LEU A 361 0.51 -23.96 5.09
C LEU A 361 0.96 -24.07 3.62
N ALA A 362 1.20 -25.29 3.14
CA ALA A 362 1.57 -25.53 1.74
C ALA A 362 0.47 -25.05 0.77
N PHE A 363 -0.80 -25.34 1.07
CA PHE A 363 -1.93 -24.84 0.29
C PHE A 363 -1.92 -23.31 0.18
N TRP A 364 -1.80 -22.61 1.31
CA TRP A 364 -1.79 -21.15 1.30
C TRP A 364 -0.58 -20.56 0.60
N LEU A 365 0.61 -21.15 0.77
CA LEU A 365 1.82 -20.70 0.07
C LEU A 365 1.68 -20.85 -1.44
N LEU A 366 1.19 -21.99 -1.91
CA LEU A 366 0.93 -22.22 -3.33
C LEU A 366 -0.12 -21.25 -3.87
N LEU A 367 -1.20 -21.02 -3.14
CA LEU A 367 -2.24 -20.09 -3.54
C LEU A 367 -1.74 -18.64 -3.59
N LEU A 368 -0.96 -18.19 -2.60
CA LEU A 368 -0.37 -16.85 -2.57
C LEU A 368 0.65 -16.66 -3.68
N LEU A 369 1.52 -17.66 -3.93
CA LEU A 369 2.47 -17.64 -5.04
C LEU A 369 1.75 -17.55 -6.39
N ALA A 370 0.72 -18.37 -6.59
CA ALA A 370 -0.09 -18.34 -7.79
C ALA A 370 -0.82 -17.00 -7.95
N THR A 371 -1.32 -16.43 -6.84
CA THR A 371 -1.96 -15.10 -6.81
C THR A 371 -0.98 -14.00 -7.19
N ALA A 372 0.27 -14.06 -6.73
CA ALA A 372 1.31 -13.10 -7.10
C ALA A 372 1.68 -13.18 -8.59
N LEU A 373 1.67 -14.37 -9.20
CA LEU A 373 2.01 -14.58 -10.61
C LEU A 373 0.82 -14.32 -11.58
N ALA A 374 -0.41 -14.48 -11.10
CA ALA A 374 -1.62 -14.40 -11.92
C ALA A 374 -1.83 -13.05 -12.65
N PRO A 375 -1.54 -11.86 -12.07
CA PRO A 375 -1.66 -10.59 -12.77
C PRO A 375 -0.78 -10.50 -14.02
N PHE A 376 0.47 -10.97 -13.94
CA PHE A 376 1.35 -11.05 -15.10
C PHE A 376 0.82 -12.01 -16.17
N ALA A 377 0.40 -13.21 -15.76
CA ALA A 377 -0.16 -14.22 -16.67
C ALA A 377 -1.43 -13.74 -17.39
N LEU A 378 -2.30 -13.03 -16.66
CA LEU A 378 -3.53 -12.46 -17.18
C LEU A 378 -3.26 -11.28 -18.12
N LEU A 379 -2.55 -10.25 -17.65
CA LEU A 379 -2.41 -9.00 -18.40
C LEU A 379 -1.35 -9.09 -19.51
N ARG A 380 -0.34 -9.97 -19.38
CA ARG A 380 0.80 -10.14 -20.31
C ARG A 380 1.42 -8.80 -20.72
N SER A 381 1.55 -7.91 -19.74
CA SER A 381 2.01 -6.54 -19.95
C SER A 381 2.92 -6.11 -18.81
N ARG A 382 3.60 -4.99 -18.99
CA ARG A 382 4.41 -4.35 -17.95
C ARG A 382 3.57 -3.98 -16.72
N LEU A 383 2.30 -3.64 -16.90
CA LEU A 383 1.38 -3.44 -15.78
C LEU A 383 1.17 -4.74 -15.00
N GLY A 384 0.93 -5.86 -15.70
CA GLY A 384 0.83 -7.18 -15.05
C GLY A 384 2.08 -7.53 -14.26
N ALA A 385 3.26 -7.28 -14.83
CA ALA A 385 4.53 -7.51 -14.15
C ALA A 385 4.68 -6.61 -12.90
N LEU A 386 4.35 -5.32 -13.01
CA LEU A 386 4.40 -4.38 -11.88
C LEU A 386 3.43 -4.78 -10.76
N VAL A 387 2.19 -5.16 -11.08
CA VAL A 387 1.21 -5.63 -10.07
C VAL A 387 1.71 -6.91 -9.40
N SER A 388 2.25 -7.86 -10.17
CA SER A 388 2.88 -9.06 -9.61
C SER A 388 4.05 -8.72 -8.67
N LEU A 389 4.93 -7.81 -9.08
CA LEU A 389 6.05 -7.34 -8.25
C LEU A 389 5.57 -6.60 -6.98
N LEU A 390 4.47 -5.86 -7.03
CA LEU A 390 3.88 -5.23 -5.84
C LEU A 390 3.38 -6.28 -4.85
N ILE A 391 2.71 -7.34 -5.31
CA ILE A 391 2.24 -8.42 -4.44
C ILE A 391 3.43 -9.19 -3.82
N PHE A 392 4.45 -9.51 -4.62
CA PHE A 392 5.68 -10.11 -4.10
C PHE A 392 6.40 -9.19 -3.12
N GLY A 393 6.53 -7.91 -3.45
CA GLY A 393 7.16 -6.90 -2.61
C GLY A 393 6.43 -6.72 -1.29
N ALA A 394 5.10 -6.74 -1.28
CA ALA A 394 4.29 -6.72 -0.07
C ALA A 394 4.55 -7.93 0.83
N ALA A 395 4.56 -9.15 0.27
CA ALA A 395 4.86 -10.36 1.02
C ALA A 395 6.30 -10.36 1.56
N ALA A 396 7.28 -9.94 0.74
CA ALA A 396 8.68 -9.83 1.15
C ALA A 396 8.91 -8.75 2.22
N ALA A 397 8.21 -7.62 2.14
CA ALA A 397 8.28 -6.56 3.14
C ALA A 397 7.70 -7.02 4.49
N LEU A 398 6.61 -7.81 4.47
CA LEU A 398 6.08 -8.44 5.68
C LEU A 398 7.06 -9.48 6.25
N ALA A 399 7.69 -10.28 5.38
CA ALA A 399 8.71 -11.25 5.77
C ALA A 399 9.95 -10.57 6.36
N ALA A 400 10.33 -9.37 5.92
CA ALA A 400 11.49 -8.68 6.48
C ALA A 400 11.32 -8.34 7.98
N ILE A 401 10.09 -8.18 8.46
CA ILE A 401 9.80 -7.87 9.87
C ILE A 401 10.17 -9.05 10.77
N THR A 402 10.04 -10.28 10.25
CA THR A 402 10.35 -11.50 11.01
C THR A 402 11.86 -11.69 11.20
N LEU A 403 12.68 -10.83 10.61
CA LEU A 403 14.11 -10.72 10.86
C LEU A 403 14.41 -9.89 12.12
N SER A 404 13.38 -9.45 12.85
CA SER A 404 13.50 -8.74 14.13
C SER A 404 12.54 -9.34 15.17
N ALA A 405 12.97 -9.34 16.44
CA ALA A 405 12.13 -9.71 17.58
C ALA A 405 10.89 -8.79 17.74
N SER A 406 10.92 -7.60 17.12
CA SER A 406 9.78 -6.66 17.10
C SER A 406 8.51 -7.24 16.45
N MET A 407 8.59 -8.36 15.71
CA MET A 407 7.41 -9.04 15.17
C MET A 407 6.41 -9.45 16.27
N TYR A 408 6.88 -9.75 17.48
CA TYR A 408 6.05 -10.16 18.62
C TYR A 408 5.39 -8.97 19.34
N ALA A 409 5.93 -7.76 19.18
CA ALA A 409 5.37 -6.52 19.73
C ALA A 409 4.38 -5.81 18.77
N SER A 410 4.50 -6.13 17.48
CA SER A 410 3.91 -5.32 16.42
C SER A 410 2.46 -5.65 16.11
N GLY A 411 1.96 -6.83 16.49
CA GLY A 411 0.56 -7.24 16.27
C GLY A 411 0.13 -7.10 14.79
N PRO A 412 -1.19 -6.96 14.52
CA PRO A 412 -1.70 -6.91 13.15
C PRO A 412 -1.28 -5.65 12.34
N ARG A 413 -0.91 -4.54 13.00
CA ARG A 413 -0.71 -3.24 12.33
C ARG A 413 0.41 -3.26 11.29
N VAL A 414 1.39 -4.16 11.40
CA VAL A 414 2.45 -4.31 10.40
C VAL A 414 1.97 -4.82 9.04
N VAL A 415 0.77 -5.40 8.98
CA VAL A 415 0.10 -5.84 7.75
C VAL A 415 -0.47 -4.64 6.96
N PHE A 416 -0.52 -3.44 7.54
CA PHE A 416 -1.11 -2.27 6.90
C PHE A 416 -0.46 -1.94 5.55
N ILE A 417 0.87 -1.78 5.53
CA ILE A 417 1.60 -1.46 4.29
C ILE A 417 1.45 -2.58 3.25
N PRO A 418 1.71 -3.88 3.57
CA PRO A 418 1.58 -4.96 2.61
C PRO A 418 0.18 -5.08 2.02
N ALA A 419 -0.86 -5.04 2.86
CA ALA A 419 -2.24 -5.16 2.42
C ALA A 419 -2.66 -3.97 1.55
N LEU A 420 -2.27 -2.74 1.92
CA LEU A 420 -2.57 -1.55 1.14
C LEU A 420 -1.84 -1.54 -0.22
N VAL A 421 -0.59 -2.02 -0.27
CA VAL A 421 0.16 -2.20 -1.53
C VAL A 421 -0.54 -3.21 -2.45
N ILE A 422 -1.03 -4.32 -1.91
CA ILE A 422 -1.82 -5.31 -2.68
C ILE A 422 -3.12 -4.68 -3.19
N LEU A 423 -3.83 -3.90 -2.36
CA LEU A 423 -5.04 -3.17 -2.76
C LEU A 423 -4.77 -2.15 -3.87
N ILE A 424 -3.66 -1.41 -3.81
CA ILE A 424 -3.24 -0.48 -4.86
C ILE A 424 -2.95 -1.23 -6.18
N GLY A 425 -2.26 -2.37 -6.11
CA GLY A 425 -2.02 -3.24 -7.26
C GLY A 425 -3.34 -3.78 -7.85
N GLY A 426 -4.24 -4.24 -7.00
CA GLY A 426 -5.59 -4.68 -7.35
C GLY A 426 -6.41 -3.56 -8.01
N PHE A 427 -6.37 -2.35 -7.48
CA PHE A 427 -6.99 -1.16 -8.08
C PHE A 427 -6.43 -0.86 -9.48
N CYS A 428 -5.11 -0.87 -9.65
CA CYS A 428 -4.50 -0.63 -10.96
C CYS A 428 -4.90 -1.69 -11.99
N MET A 429 -4.94 -2.96 -11.56
CA MET A 429 -5.42 -4.07 -12.39
C MET A 429 -6.91 -3.91 -12.73
N LEU A 430 -7.73 -3.52 -11.75
CA LEU A 430 -9.16 -3.29 -11.94
C LEU A 430 -9.38 -2.19 -12.98
N VAL A 431 -8.76 -1.03 -12.83
CA VAL A 431 -8.86 0.06 -13.80
C VAL A 431 -8.51 -0.41 -15.22
N TRP A 432 -7.49 -1.24 -15.36
CA TRP A 432 -7.10 -1.81 -16.65
C TRP A 432 -8.17 -2.75 -17.24
N VAL A 433 -8.75 -3.61 -16.42
CA VAL A 433 -9.87 -4.48 -16.81
C VAL A 433 -11.09 -3.66 -17.22
N LEU A 434 -11.45 -2.65 -16.42
CA LEU A 434 -12.60 -1.77 -16.66
C LEU A 434 -12.41 -0.89 -17.89
N ARG A 435 -11.17 -0.60 -18.32
CA ARG A 435 -10.90 0.13 -19.57
C ARG A 435 -11.59 -0.51 -20.79
N GLN A 436 -11.73 -1.82 -20.80
CA GLN A 436 -12.34 -2.56 -21.92
C GLN A 436 -13.88 -2.50 -21.92
N ARG A 437 -14.52 -1.95 -20.86
CA ARG A 437 -15.97 -1.99 -20.65
C ARG A 437 -16.46 -0.61 -20.17
N PRO A 438 -17.07 0.22 -21.03
CA PRO A 438 -17.38 1.63 -20.71
C PRO A 438 -18.35 1.83 -19.53
N HIS A 439 -19.23 0.88 -19.23
CA HIS A 439 -20.16 0.94 -18.09
C HIS A 439 -19.62 0.33 -16.79
N ALA A 440 -18.35 -0.06 -16.77
CA ALA A 440 -17.81 -0.86 -15.67
C ALA A 440 -17.48 -0.05 -14.41
N TRP A 441 -17.74 1.27 -14.39
CA TRP A 441 -17.77 2.05 -13.16
C TRP A 441 -18.77 1.51 -12.13
N LEU A 442 -19.76 0.70 -12.55
CA LEU A 442 -20.65 -0.06 -11.67
C LEU A 442 -19.90 -1.00 -10.70
N ALA A 443 -18.66 -1.40 -11.02
CA ALA A 443 -17.80 -2.13 -10.09
C ALA A 443 -17.49 -1.33 -8.81
N ALA A 444 -17.67 0.00 -8.82
CA ALA A 444 -17.55 0.83 -7.63
C ALA A 444 -18.62 0.51 -6.58
N GLY A 445 -19.85 0.13 -6.99
CA GLY A 445 -20.97 -0.08 -6.07
C GLY A 445 -20.66 -1.12 -4.98
N PRO A 446 -20.35 -2.38 -5.35
CA PRO A 446 -20.01 -3.42 -4.38
C PRO A 446 -18.79 -3.07 -3.52
N ILE A 447 -17.74 -2.47 -4.12
CA ILE A 447 -16.53 -2.08 -3.39
C ILE A 447 -16.84 -1.02 -2.33
N VAL A 448 -17.60 0.01 -2.71
CA VAL A 448 -18.00 1.10 -1.82
C VAL A 448 -18.95 0.60 -0.73
N VAL A 449 -19.83 -0.36 -1.02
CA VAL A 449 -20.70 -0.97 0.01
C VAL A 449 -19.90 -1.73 1.06
N VAL A 450 -18.95 -2.56 0.64
CA VAL A 450 -18.08 -3.31 1.57
C VAL A 450 -17.22 -2.35 2.40
N ALA A 451 -16.64 -1.35 1.75
CA ALA A 451 -15.89 -0.29 2.44
C ALA A 451 -16.77 0.50 3.41
N GLY A 452 -18.04 0.76 3.06
CA GLY A 452 -19.02 1.43 3.92
C GLY A 452 -19.35 0.62 5.18
N TYR A 453 -19.44 -0.71 5.07
CA TYR A 453 -19.61 -1.59 6.23
C TYR A 453 -18.41 -1.51 7.18
N GLN A 454 -17.19 -1.62 6.64
CA GLN A 454 -15.96 -1.52 7.43
C GLN A 454 -15.79 -0.14 8.07
N TYR A 455 -16.10 0.91 7.31
CA TYR A 455 -16.18 2.28 7.79
C TYR A 455 -17.11 2.40 8.99
N ALA A 456 -18.32 1.83 8.91
CA ALA A 456 -19.29 1.87 10.00
C ALA A 456 -18.78 1.10 11.23
N ALA A 457 -18.18 -0.07 11.04
CA ALA A 457 -17.59 -0.86 12.13
C ALA A 457 -16.50 -0.08 12.87
N VAL A 458 -15.62 0.61 12.14
CA VAL A 458 -14.56 1.45 12.71
C VAL A 458 -15.15 2.65 13.43
N ALA A 459 -16.11 3.35 12.82
CA ALA A 459 -16.75 4.51 13.43
C ALA A 459 -17.45 4.14 14.75
N VAL A 460 -18.15 3.00 14.80
CA VAL A 460 -18.77 2.49 16.03
C VAL A 460 -17.70 2.17 17.07
N GLY A 461 -16.61 1.49 16.68
CA GLY A 461 -15.51 1.18 17.58
C GLY A 461 -14.82 2.41 18.17
N LEU A 462 -14.69 3.49 17.38
CA LEU A 462 -14.11 4.77 17.82
C LEU A 462 -15.04 5.58 18.74
N VAL A 463 -16.36 5.35 18.70
CA VAL A 463 -17.32 6.02 19.60
C VAL A 463 -17.45 5.29 20.94
N GLN A 464 -17.23 3.97 20.94
CA GLN A 464 -17.40 3.12 22.13
C GLN A 464 -16.17 3.03 23.02
N GLY A 465 -14.97 3.27 22.49
CA GLY A 465 -13.71 3.33 23.23
C GLY A 465 -13.26 4.76 23.43
#